data_AF-A0A7W9GH31-F1
#
_entry.id   AF-A0A7W9GH31-F1
#
_cell.length_a   1.000
_cell.length_b   1.000
_cell.length_c   1.000
_cell.angle_alpha   90.00
_cell.angle_beta   90.00
_cell.angle_gamma   90.00
#
_symmetry.space_group_name_H-M   'P 1'
#
loop_
_entity.id
_entity.type
_entity.pdbx_description
1 polymer ?
#
loop_
_entity_poly.entity_id
_entity_poly.type
_entity_poly.pdbx_seq_one_letter_code
_entity_poly.pdbx_strand_id
1 'polypeptide(L)'
;MRVATLNVWARNGCWSKRREVLIAGLRDLRPDLVAFQESVVTDDYDQIVDLLGPDYHVVHQDEGKPMALGPRSPVAGPWVRSGR
;
A
#
# COMPACT_ATOMS: atom_id res chain seq x y z
N MET A 1 18.77 3.21 4.14
CA MET A 1 17.67 2.63 3.35
C MET A 1 16.94 1.60 4.19
N ARG A 2 15.63 1.74 4.38
CA ARG A 2 14.73 0.82 5.10
C ARG A 2 13.76 0.21 4.09
N VAL A 3 13.71 -1.11 4.03
CA VAL A 3 12.80 -1.85 3.16
C VAL A 3 11.83 -2.65 4.02
N ALA A 4 10.55 -2.57 3.70
CA ALA A 4 9.51 -3.33 4.37
C ALA A 4 8.73 -4.20 3.38
N THR A 5 8.27 -5.36 3.83
CA THR A 5 7.32 -6.19 3.10
C THR A 5 6.16 -6.51 4.02
N LEU A 6 4.92 -6.31 3.56
CA LEU A 6 3.74 -6.57 4.38
C LEU A 6 2.62 -7.22 3.57
N ASN A 7 2.20 -8.40 3.99
CA ASN A 7 0.91 -8.94 3.60
C ASN A 7 -0.19 -8.20 4.37
N VAL A 8 -1.02 -7.43 3.66
CA VAL A 8 -2.04 -6.57 4.26
C VAL A 8 -3.36 -7.31 4.51
N TRP A 9 -3.50 -8.55 4.06
CA TRP A 9 -4.67 -9.41 4.22
C TRP A 9 -6.00 -8.72 3.81
N ALA A 10 -5.97 -8.04 2.66
CA ALA A 10 -7.09 -7.32 2.07
C ALA A 10 -7.85 -6.46 3.10
N ARG A 11 -9.18 -6.43 2.99
CA ARG A 11 -10.07 -5.78 3.98
C ARG A 11 -10.66 -6.79 4.97
N ASN A 12 -9.98 -7.93 5.19
CA ASN A 12 -10.48 -8.98 6.08
C ASN A 12 -10.44 -8.53 7.56
N GLY A 13 -11.35 -9.09 8.35
CA GLY A 13 -11.53 -8.71 9.76
C GLY A 13 -12.03 -7.27 9.93
N CYS A 14 -11.72 -6.65 11.07
CA CYS A 14 -12.08 -5.25 11.33
C CYS A 14 -11.10 -4.29 10.64
N TRP A 15 -11.27 -4.13 9.31
CA TRP A 15 -10.36 -3.33 8.48
C TRP A 15 -10.18 -1.90 9.00
N SER A 16 -11.24 -1.22 9.43
CA SER A 16 -11.15 0.16 9.93
C SER A 16 -10.16 0.30 11.10
N LYS A 17 -10.23 -0.59 12.09
CA LYS A 17 -9.30 -0.59 13.24
C LYS A 17 -7.88 -0.98 12.83
N ARG A 18 -7.74 -1.99 11.96
CA ARG A 18 -6.42 -2.41 11.45
C ARG A 18 -5.74 -1.30 10.66
N ARG A 19 -6.49 -0.60 9.80
CA ARG A 19 -6.02 0.52 8.99
C ARG A 19 -5.34 1.58 9.86
N GLU A 20 -5.96 1.98 10.97
CA GLU A 20 -5.39 2.97 11.89
C GLU A 20 -4.02 2.54 12.45
N VAL A 21 -3.92 1.28 12.89
CA VAL A 21 -2.67 0.71 13.42
C VAL A 21 -1.60 0.61 12.34
N LEU A 22 -1.97 0.17 11.13
CA LEU A 22 -1.06 0.05 10.01
C LEU A 22 -0.51 1.40 9.56
N ILE A 23 -1.35 2.43 9.48
CA ILE A 23 -0.93 3.81 9.17
C ILE A 23 0.06 4.30 10.22
N ALA A 24 -0.24 4.13 11.51
CA ALA A 24 0.65 4.55 12.58
C ALA A 24 2.01 3.84 12.51
N GLY A 25 2.01 2.52 12.31
CA GLY A 25 3.23 1.72 12.21
C GLY A 25 4.08 2.07 10.98
N LEU A 26 3.47 2.25 9.81
CA LEU A 26 4.19 2.64 8.59
C LEU A 26 4.79 4.05 8.72
N ARG A 27 4.10 4.98 9.38
CA ARG A 27 4.60 6.33 9.67
C ARG A 27 5.77 6.32 10.64
N ASP A 28 5.75 5.45 11.65
CA ASP A 28 6.87 5.31 12.60
C ASP A 28 8.09 4.67 11.93
N LEU A 29 7.86 3.60 11.16
CA LEU A 29 8.92 2.85 10.47
C LEU A 29 9.64 3.70 9.40
N ARG A 30 8.89 4.57 8.71
CA ARG A 30 9.38 5.40 7.58
C ARG A 30 10.18 4.58 6.56
N PRO A 31 9.58 3.57 5.91
CA PRO A 31 10.27 2.80 4.89
C PRO A 31 10.62 3.66 3.67
N ASP A 32 11.82 3.47 3.13
CA ASP A 32 12.20 4.08 1.85
C ASP A 32 11.60 3.30 0.66
N LEU A 33 11.29 2.02 0.87
CA LEU A 33 10.63 1.13 -0.08
C LEU A 33 9.74 0.15 0.68
N VAL A 34 8.50 -0.03 0.23
CA VAL A 34 7.60 -1.03 0.79
C VAL A 34 6.91 -1.83 -0.31
N ALA A 35 6.86 -3.15 -0.15
CA ALA A 35 6.13 -4.05 -1.02
C ALA A 35 4.96 -4.69 -0.26
N PHE A 36 3.75 -4.50 -0.76
CA PHE A 36 2.55 -5.11 -0.17
C PHE A 36 2.15 -6.36 -0.93
N GLN A 37 1.60 -7.32 -0.20
CA GLN A 37 0.84 -8.45 -0.76
C GLN A 37 -0.58 -8.36 -0.21
N GLU A 38 -1.50 -9.04 -0.87
CA GLU A 38 -2.89 -9.08 -0.42
C GLU A 38 -3.65 -7.75 -0.48
N SER A 39 -3.20 -6.77 -1.27
CA SER A 39 -3.83 -5.43 -1.32
C SER A 39 -5.04 -5.38 -2.25
N VAL A 40 -5.96 -4.47 -1.95
CA VAL A 40 -7.17 -4.19 -2.74
C VAL A 40 -7.03 -2.84 -3.46
N VAL A 41 -7.31 -2.84 -4.76
CA VAL A 41 -7.49 -1.62 -5.55
C VAL A 41 -8.75 -1.78 -6.39
N THR A 42 -9.65 -0.81 -6.26
CA THR A 42 -10.88 -0.66 -7.04
C THR A 42 -10.90 0.73 -7.66
N ASP A 43 -11.86 0.98 -8.55
CA ASP A 43 -12.02 2.30 -9.18
C ASP A 43 -12.19 3.43 -8.14
N ASP A 44 -12.86 3.14 -7.01
CA ASP A 44 -13.14 4.13 -5.96
C ASP A 44 -12.16 4.11 -4.78
N TYR A 45 -11.23 3.16 -4.72
CA TYR A 45 -10.42 2.95 -3.52
C TYR A 45 -9.11 2.22 -3.79
N ASP A 46 -8.00 2.84 -3.40
CA ASP A 46 -6.68 2.24 -3.40
C ASP A 46 -6.20 2.09 -1.94
N GLN A 47 -6.16 0.84 -1.48
CA GLN A 47 -5.80 0.53 -0.10
C GLN A 47 -4.37 0.98 0.26
N ILE A 48 -3.44 1.00 -0.69
CA ILE A 48 -2.05 1.33 -0.41
C ILE A 48 -1.82 2.83 -0.40
N VAL A 49 -2.47 3.57 -1.29
CA VAL A 49 -2.51 5.04 -1.21
C VAL A 49 -3.15 5.49 0.11
N ASP A 50 -4.21 4.80 0.55
CA ASP A 50 -4.88 5.09 1.82
C ASP A 50 -4.00 4.83 3.06
N LEU A 51 -3.10 3.84 2.99
CA LEU A 51 -2.15 3.54 4.07
C LEU A 51 -0.92 4.45 4.09
N LEU A 52 -0.35 4.76 2.92
CA LEU A 52 0.91 5.50 2.80
C LEU A 52 0.74 7.01 2.65
N GLY A 53 -0.39 7.46 2.12
CA GLY A 53 -0.62 8.85 1.77
C GLY A 53 0.10 9.30 0.50
N PRO A 54 0.04 10.60 0.17
CA PRO A 54 0.48 11.14 -1.12
C PRO A 54 2.00 11.24 -1.27
N ASP A 55 2.77 11.05 -0.20
CA ASP A 55 4.23 11.18 -0.22
C ASP A 55 4.92 9.98 -0.88
N TYR A 56 4.19 8.90 -1.17
CA TYR A 56 4.71 7.73 -1.86
C TYR A 56 4.18 7.64 -3.29
N HIS A 57 5.08 7.34 -4.22
CA HIS A 57 4.72 6.82 -5.52
C HIS A 57 4.36 5.35 -5.40
N VAL A 58 3.16 4.96 -5.85
CA VAL A 58 2.65 3.59 -5.77
C VAL A 58 2.54 3.01 -7.18
N VAL A 59 3.14 1.84 -7.40
CA VAL A 59 3.01 1.06 -8.63
C VAL A 59 2.29 -0.23 -8.31
N HIS A 60 1.22 -0.53 -9.04
CA HIS A 60 0.46 -1.76 -8.91
C HIS A 60 0.87 -2.76 -9.99
N GLN A 61 1.12 -3.99 -9.58
CA GLN A 61 1.20 -5.12 -10.52
C GLN A 61 -0.17 -5.80 -10.58
N ASP A 62 -0.67 -5.94 -11.81
CA ASP A 62 -1.92 -6.63 -12.14
C ASP A 62 -1.62 -7.74 -13.15
N GLU A 63 -2.10 -8.96 -12.88
CA GLU A 63 -2.03 -10.10 -13.81
C GLU A 63 -3.23 -10.17 -14.76
N GLY A 64 -4.13 -9.18 -14.73
CA GLY A 64 -5.37 -9.18 -15.51
C GLY A 64 -6.42 -10.16 -14.98
N LYS A 65 -6.32 -10.58 -13.72
CA LYS A 65 -7.34 -11.43 -13.08
C LYS A 65 -8.56 -10.57 -12.73
N PRO A 66 -9.79 -11.08 -12.94
CA PRO A 66 -11.00 -10.36 -12.55
C PRO A 66 -10.90 -9.90 -11.09
N MET A 67 -11.29 -8.64 -10.84
CA MET A 67 -11.21 -7.95 -9.53
C MET A 67 -11.79 -8.76 -8.35
N ALA A 68 -12.66 -9.73 -8.66
CA ALA A 68 -13.26 -10.66 -7.70
C ALA A 68 -12.33 -11.78 -7.18
N LEU A 69 -11.13 -11.99 -7.76
CA LEU A 69 -10.37 -13.24 -7.57
C LEU A 69 -8.93 -13.11 -7.07
N GLY A 70 -8.41 -11.91 -6.81
CA GLY A 70 -7.07 -11.87 -6.24
C GLY A 70 -6.57 -10.51 -5.82
N PRO A 71 -5.76 -10.48 -4.76
CA PRO A 71 -5.14 -9.25 -4.34
C PRO A 71 -3.99 -8.81 -5.25
N ARG A 72 -3.73 -7.50 -5.26
CA ARG A 72 -2.60 -6.88 -5.97
C ARG A 72 -1.34 -6.84 -5.11
N SER A 73 -0.19 -6.80 -5.79
CA SER A 73 1.12 -6.66 -5.16
C SER A 73 1.80 -5.35 -5.58
N PRO A 74 1.58 -4.24 -4.85
CA PRO A 74 2.20 -2.98 -5.17
C PRO A 74 3.54 -2.77 -4.50
N VAL A 75 4.35 -1.92 -5.14
CA VAL A 75 5.62 -1.42 -4.63
C VAL A 75 5.53 0.10 -4.56
N ALA A 76 6.00 0.68 -3.45
CA ALA A 76 5.94 2.11 -3.23
C ALA A 76 7.23 2.70 -2.64
N GLY A 77 7.57 3.92 -3.05
CA GLY A 77 8.72 4.69 -2.52
C GLY A 77 8.45 6.21 -2.53
N PRO A 78 9.16 7.02 -1.70
CA PRO A 78 8.90 8.45 -1.58
C PRO A 78 9.01 9.22 -2.89
N TRP A 79 8.12 10.20 -3.10
CA TRP A 79 8.17 11.09 -4.25
C TRP A 79 9.08 12.29 -3.97
N VAL A 80 10.26 12.32 -4.59
CA VAL A 80 11.15 13.49 -4.54
C VAL A 80 10.81 14.41 -5.71
N ARG A 81 10.20 15.57 -5.45
CA ARG A 81 10.18 16.66 -6.44
C ARG A 81 11.61 17.13 -6.66
N SER A 82 12.17 16.91 -7.85
CA SER A 82 13.39 17.60 -8.26
C SER A 82 13.06 19.09 -8.45
N GLY A 83 13.20 19.89 -7.41
CA GLY A 83 13.21 21.35 -7.52
C GLY A 83 14.50 21.79 -8.19
N ARG A 84 14.38 22.46 -9.34
CA ARG A 84 15.37 23.41 -9.84
C ARG A 84 14.89 24.81 -9.48
#